data_AF-A0A0H5Q0Z1-F1
#
_entry.id   AF-A0A0H5Q0Z1-F1
#
_cell.length_a   1.000
_cell.length_b   1.000
_cell.length_c   1.000
_cell.angle_alpha   90.00
_cell.angle_beta   90.00
_cell.angle_gamma   90.00
#
_symmetry.space_group_name_H-M   'P 1'
#
loop_
_entity.id
_entity.type
_entity.pdbx_description
1 polymer ?
#
loop_
_entity_poly.entity_id
_entity_poly.type
_entity_poly.pdbx_seq_one_letter_code
_entity_poly.pdbx_strand_id
1 'polypeptide(L)'
;MSEDDLTNYLDAIDEWDQMLEKCRDAARGGFGPLSLGEKCAAALVCNRPDWLHAIGYTIPEALERIGEHWASRVPEVAQKLRDEGNLPAFDTAAWIEQSLKRTAAASQADIDALRKF
;
A
#
# COMPACT_ATOMS: atom_id res chain seq x y z
N MET A 1 32.45 1.06 -14.27
CA MET A 1 31.23 0.25 -14.41
C MET A 1 31.61 -0.93 -15.30
N SER A 2 31.60 -2.13 -14.74
CA SER A 2 31.80 -3.37 -15.50
C SER A 2 30.58 -3.70 -16.35
N GLU A 3 30.70 -4.66 -17.26
CA GLU A 3 29.58 -5.18 -18.05
C GLU A 3 28.51 -5.83 -17.14
N ASP A 4 28.95 -6.54 -16.09
CA ASP A 4 28.08 -7.11 -15.05
C ASP A 4 27.35 -6.02 -14.23
N ASP A 5 27.99 -4.88 -13.96
CA ASP A 5 27.36 -3.74 -13.28
C ASP A 5 26.26 -3.11 -14.15
N LEU A 6 26.46 -3.07 -15.47
CA LEU A 6 25.50 -2.52 -16.42
C LEU A 6 24.27 -3.42 -16.57
N THR A 7 24.47 -4.74 -16.64
CA THR A 7 23.36 -5.71 -16.68
C THR A 7 22.52 -5.62 -15.41
N ASN A 8 23.15 -5.64 -14.23
CA ASN A 8 22.43 -5.49 -12.95
C ASN A 8 21.70 -4.15 -12.83
N TYR A 9 22.26 -3.07 -13.39
CA TYR A 9 21.63 -1.75 -13.38
C TYR A 9 20.42 -1.67 -14.32
N LEU A 10 20.51 -2.27 -15.51
CA LEU A 10 19.41 -2.31 -16.48
C LEU A 10 18.26 -3.20 -15.98
N ASP A 11 18.57 -4.38 -15.44
CA ASP A 11 17.56 -5.29 -14.88
C ASP A 11 16.82 -4.62 -13.70
N ALA A 12 17.53 -3.88 -12.84
CA ALA A 12 16.93 -3.15 -11.72
C ALA A 12 16.07 -1.95 -12.15
N ILE A 13 16.29 -1.38 -13.34
CA ILE A 13 15.43 -0.33 -13.91
C ILE A 13 14.15 -0.96 -14.45
N ASP A 14 14.25 -2.06 -15.19
CA ASP A 14 13.10 -2.75 -15.77
C ASP A 14 12.15 -3.29 -14.68
N GLU A 15 12.70 -3.84 -13.58
CA GLU A 15 11.90 -4.28 -12.43
C GLU A 15 11.16 -3.12 -11.74
N TRP A 16 11.78 -1.94 -11.65
CA TRP A 16 11.18 -0.75 -11.06
C TRP A 16 10.00 -0.24 -11.89
N ASP A 17 10.20 -0.14 -13.21
CA ASP A 17 9.16 0.28 -14.14
C ASP A 17 7.97 -0.68 -14.12
N GLN A 18 8.25 -1.99 -14.06
CA GLN A 18 7.21 -3.02 -13.91
C GLN A 18 6.41 -2.83 -12.61
N MET A 19 7.08 -2.68 -11.47
CA MET A 19 6.41 -2.48 -10.18
C MET A 19 5.55 -1.21 -10.19
N LEU A 20 6.08 -0.10 -10.74
CA LEU A 20 5.35 1.17 -10.83
C LEU A 20 4.10 1.03 -11.69
N GLU A 21 4.18 0.38 -12.86
CA GLU A 21 3.03 0.19 -13.75
C GLU A 21 1.92 -0.64 -13.07
N LYS A 22 2.27 -1.76 -12.42
CA LYS A 22 1.28 -2.59 -11.69
C LYS A 22 0.62 -1.83 -10.56
N CYS A 23 1.39 -1.05 -9.80
CA CYS A 23 0.85 -0.26 -8.70
C CYS A 23 -0.03 0.88 -9.19
N ARG A 24 0.31 1.50 -10.33
CA ARG A 24 -0.48 2.55 -10.96
C ARG A 24 -1.85 2.04 -11.40
N ASP A 25 -1.90 0.86 -12.04
CA ASP A 25 -3.16 0.23 -12.42
C ASP A 25 -3.99 -0.14 -11.18
N ALA A 26 -3.35 -0.69 -10.16
CA ALA A 26 -4.01 -1.04 -8.92
C ALA A 26 -4.61 0.18 -8.20
N ALA A 27 -3.88 1.31 -8.17
CA ALA A 27 -4.36 2.55 -7.58
C ALA A 27 -5.63 3.09 -8.23
N ARG A 28 -5.84 2.83 -9.54
CA ARG A 28 -7.00 3.30 -10.29
C ARG A 28 -8.20 2.37 -10.24
N GLY A 29 -7.99 1.05 -10.09
CA GLY A 29 -9.05 0.06 -10.31
C GLY A 29 -9.09 -1.13 -9.34
N GLY A 30 -8.19 -1.20 -8.35
CA GLY A 30 -8.03 -2.38 -7.51
C GLY A 30 -7.19 -3.47 -8.19
N PHE A 31 -7.18 -4.68 -7.62
CA PHE A 31 -6.34 -5.76 -8.16
C PHE A 31 -6.80 -6.19 -9.57
N GLY A 32 -5.96 -5.95 -10.57
CA GLY A 32 -6.06 -6.56 -11.90
C GLY A 32 -5.50 -7.99 -11.93
N PRO A 33 -5.02 -8.48 -13.09
CA PRO A 33 -4.37 -9.79 -13.23
C PRO A 33 -2.94 -9.75 -12.67
N LEU A 34 -2.82 -9.52 -11.36
CA LEU A 34 -1.56 -9.50 -10.64
C LEU A 34 -1.25 -10.88 -10.04
N SER A 35 0.02 -11.28 -10.09
CA SER A 35 0.55 -12.37 -9.28
C SER A 35 0.41 -12.03 -7.79
N LEU A 36 0.52 -13.04 -6.93
CA LEU A 36 0.38 -12.84 -5.49
C LEU A 36 1.44 -11.87 -4.93
N GLY A 37 2.68 -11.92 -5.43
CA GLY A 37 3.74 -10.97 -5.06
C GLY A 37 3.44 -9.54 -5.50
N GLU A 38 2.96 -9.35 -6.73
CA GLU A 38 2.54 -8.03 -7.23
C GLU A 38 1.35 -7.47 -6.45
N LYS A 39 0.42 -8.33 -6.01
CA LYS A 39 -0.69 -7.91 -5.12
C LYS A 39 -0.17 -7.42 -3.77
N CYS A 40 0.79 -8.13 -3.17
CA CYS A 40 1.44 -7.68 -1.94
C CYS A 40 2.13 -6.32 -2.14
N ALA A 41 2.90 -6.16 -3.22
CA ALA A 41 3.59 -4.91 -3.53
C ALA A 41 2.59 -3.75 -3.73
N ALA A 42 1.56 -3.95 -4.54
CA ALA A 42 0.52 -2.96 -4.80
C ALA A 42 -0.22 -2.57 -3.51
N ALA A 43 -0.56 -3.53 -2.64
CA ALA A 43 -1.22 -3.24 -1.38
C ALA A 43 -0.34 -2.43 -0.42
N LEU A 44 0.96 -2.73 -0.35
CA LEU A 44 1.91 -1.96 0.45
C LEU A 44 2.09 -0.53 -0.09
N VAL A 45 2.33 -0.38 -1.40
CA VAL A 45 2.52 0.92 -2.07
C VAL A 45 1.27 1.80 -1.94
N CYS A 46 0.09 1.23 -2.14
CA CYS A 46 -1.19 1.94 -2.04
C CYS A 46 -1.68 2.13 -0.59
N ASN A 47 -0.91 1.67 0.42
CA ASN A 47 -1.26 1.71 1.83
C ASN A 47 -2.66 1.09 2.12
N ARG A 48 -2.91 -0.12 1.58
CA ARG A 48 -4.15 -0.88 1.72
C ARG A 48 -3.96 -2.15 2.55
N PRO A 49 -3.91 -2.05 3.89
CA PRO A 49 -3.80 -3.23 4.74
C PRO A 49 -5.01 -4.16 4.64
N ASP A 50 -6.18 -3.63 4.28
CA ASP A 50 -7.38 -4.43 4.02
C ASP A 50 -7.23 -5.31 2.76
N TRP A 51 -6.46 -4.86 1.76
CA TRP A 51 -6.13 -5.69 0.60
C TRP A 51 -5.19 -6.83 0.96
N LEU A 52 -4.21 -6.59 1.83
CA LEU A 52 -3.35 -7.66 2.37
C LEU A 52 -4.18 -8.69 3.13
N HIS A 53 -5.09 -8.24 3.99
CA HIS A 53 -6.00 -9.13 4.72
C HIS A 53 -6.88 -9.95 3.77
N ALA A 54 -7.40 -9.33 2.71
CA ALA A 54 -8.25 -10.02 1.74
C ALA A 54 -7.51 -11.14 0.98
N ILE A 55 -6.19 -11.03 0.81
CA ILE A 55 -5.35 -12.07 0.20
C ILE A 55 -4.66 -12.98 1.23
N GLY A 56 -4.95 -12.81 2.53
CA GLY A 56 -4.43 -13.66 3.61
C GLY A 56 -3.00 -13.35 4.04
N TYR A 57 -2.54 -12.11 3.88
CA TYR A 57 -1.20 -11.66 4.27
C TYR A 57 -1.24 -10.60 5.37
N THR A 58 -0.29 -10.69 6.29
CA THR A 58 0.11 -9.59 7.16
C THR A 58 1.15 -8.69 6.48
N ILE A 59 1.42 -7.51 7.04
CA ILE A 59 2.47 -6.60 6.53
C ILE A 59 3.86 -7.29 6.53
N PRO A 60 4.31 -7.94 7.62
CA PRO A 60 5.61 -8.62 7.62
C PRO A 60 5.71 -9.72 6.56
N GLU A 61 4.69 -10.56 6.42
CA GLU A 61 4.68 -11.63 5.41
C GLU A 61 4.67 -11.06 3.99
N ALA A 62 3.97 -9.94 3.76
CA ALA A 62 3.97 -9.27 2.47
C ALA A 62 5.36 -8.71 2.11
N LEU A 63 6.06 -8.12 3.08
CA LEU A 63 7.43 -7.63 2.91
C LEU A 63 8.42 -8.77 2.62
N GLU A 64 8.32 -9.88 3.34
CA GLU A 64 9.11 -11.08 3.07
C GLU A 64 8.80 -11.64 1.67
N ARG A 65 7.52 -11.64 1.27
CA ARG A 65 7.07 -12.21 -0.01
C ARG A 65 7.60 -11.46 -1.24
N ILE A 66 7.70 -10.13 -1.16
CA ILE A 66 8.20 -9.30 -2.28
C ILE A 66 9.73 -9.24 -2.29
N GLY A 67 10.38 -9.61 -1.18
CA GLY A 67 11.83 -9.59 -1.05
C GLY A 67 12.42 -8.19 -0.85
N GLU A 68 13.68 -8.16 -0.40
CA GLU A 68 14.38 -6.93 0.00
C GLU A 68 14.47 -5.89 -1.12
N HIS A 69 14.72 -6.34 -2.37
CA HIS A 69 14.87 -5.44 -3.51
C HIS A 69 13.59 -4.61 -3.73
N TRP A 70 12.44 -5.25 -3.88
CA TRP A 70 11.16 -4.57 -4.06
C TRP A 70 10.72 -3.82 -2.80
N ALA A 71 10.93 -4.39 -1.61
CA ALA A 71 10.59 -3.75 -0.35
C ALA A 71 11.30 -2.39 -0.19
N SER A 72 12.57 -2.30 -0.59
CA SER A 72 13.36 -1.07 -0.55
C SER A 72 12.79 0.04 -1.46
N ARG A 73 12.06 -0.32 -2.52
CA ARG A 73 11.48 0.61 -3.52
C ARG A 73 10.05 1.04 -3.19
N VAL A 74 9.36 0.38 -2.27
CA VAL A 74 7.99 0.73 -1.87
C VAL A 74 7.82 2.22 -1.56
N PRO A 75 8.71 2.88 -0.78
CA PRO A 75 8.56 4.31 -0.49
C PRO A 75 8.68 5.19 -1.73
N GLU A 76 9.62 4.87 -2.64
CA GLU A 76 9.88 5.62 -3.87
C GLU A 76 8.69 5.54 -4.83
N VAL A 77 8.19 4.33 -5.09
CA VAL A 77 7.04 4.10 -5.97
C VAL A 77 5.78 4.75 -5.41
N ALA A 78 5.55 4.65 -4.09
CA ALA A 78 4.42 5.31 -3.44
C ALA A 78 4.50 6.84 -3.56
N GLN A 79 5.70 7.42 -3.45
CA GLN A 79 5.89 8.85 -3.66
C GLN A 79 5.62 9.24 -5.10
N LYS A 80 6.16 8.49 -6.06
CA LYS A 80 5.92 8.74 -7.49
C LYS A 80 4.43 8.74 -7.83
N LEU A 81 3.67 7.78 -7.29
CA LEU A 81 2.23 7.71 -7.51
C LEU A 81 1.45 8.86 -6.82
N ARG A 82 1.92 9.38 -5.68
CA ARG A 82 1.36 10.60 -5.08
C ARG A 82 1.62 11.82 -5.95
N ASP A 83 2.83 11.96 -6.47
CA ASP A 83 3.20 13.08 -7.36
C ASP A 83 2.38 13.05 -8.67
N GLU A 84 2.05 11.86 -9.16
CA GLU A 84 1.15 11.66 -10.30
C GLU A 84 -0.35 11.83 -9.96
N GLY A 85 -0.71 12.01 -8.68
CA GLY A 85 -2.09 12.12 -8.22
C GLY A 85 -2.88 10.81 -8.22
N ASN A 86 -2.23 9.66 -8.42
CA ASN A 86 -2.88 8.35 -8.34
C ASN A 86 -3.09 7.89 -6.89
N LEU A 87 -2.32 8.43 -5.93
CA LEU A 87 -2.52 8.22 -4.50
C LEU A 87 -2.84 9.54 -3.81
N PRO A 88 -3.76 9.56 -2.83
CA PRO A 88 -4.00 10.75 -2.04
C PRO A 88 -2.75 11.10 -1.21
N ALA A 89 -2.50 12.40 -1.04
CA ALA A 89 -1.62 12.84 0.03
C ALA A 89 -2.22 12.43 1.39
N PHE A 90 -1.36 12.14 2.38
CA PHE A 90 -1.86 11.88 3.73
C PHE A 90 -2.51 13.14 4.30
N ASP A 91 -3.84 13.17 4.28
CA ASP A 91 -4.62 14.27 4.87
C ASP A 91 -4.75 14.04 6.37
N THR A 92 -3.86 14.70 7.12
CA THR A 92 -3.82 14.59 8.58
C THR A 92 -5.10 15.15 9.20
N ALA A 93 -5.70 16.19 8.62
CA ALA A 93 -6.91 16.79 9.15
C ALA A 93 -8.11 15.84 9.00
N ALA A 94 -8.28 15.25 7.82
CA ALA A 94 -9.32 14.26 7.58
C ALA A 94 -9.14 13.01 8.45
N TRP A 95 -7.89 12.54 8.63
CA TRP A 95 -7.60 11.39 9.49
C TRP A 95 -7.93 11.67 10.97
N ILE A 96 -7.56 12.84 11.50
CA ILE A 96 -7.90 13.24 12.87
C ILE A 96 -9.42 13.32 13.02
N GLU A 97 -10.11 14.01 12.11
CA GLU A 97 -11.56 14.16 12.17
C GLU A 97 -12.27 12.80 12.15
N GLN A 98 -11.86 11.92 11.25
CA GLN A 98 -12.47 10.60 11.13
C GLN A 98 -12.17 9.70 12.34
N SER A 99 -10.98 9.84 12.94
CA SER A 99 -10.61 9.15 14.17
C SER A 99 -11.46 9.61 15.35
N LEU A 100 -11.65 10.94 15.51
CA LEU A 100 -12.53 11.50 16.54
C LEU A 100 -13.98 11.04 16.37
N LYS A 101 -14.50 11.00 15.14
CA LYS A 101 -15.84 10.49 14.85
C LYS A 101 -16.00 9.02 15.26
N ARG A 102 -15.00 8.17 15.00
CA ARG A 102 -15.02 6.76 15.39
C ARG A 102 -15.00 6.58 16.91
N THR A 103 -14.17 7.35 17.62
CA THR A 103 -14.13 7.33 19.08
C THR A 103 -15.45 7.80 19.68
N ALA A 104 -16.02 8.89 19.17
CA ALA A 104 -17.31 9.40 19.64
C ALA A 104 -18.46 8.41 19.38
N ALA A 105 -18.48 7.76 18.21
CA ALA A 105 -19.47 6.75 17.89
C ALA A 105 -19.38 5.50 18.80
N ALA A 106 -18.17 5.06 19.11
CA ALA A 106 -17.95 3.96 20.06
C ALA A 106 -18.47 4.34 21.46
N SER A 107 -18.12 5.52 21.97
CA SER A 107 -18.61 6.00 23.26
C SER A 107 -20.14 6.17 23.29
N GLN A 108 -20.75 6.61 22.19
CA GLN A 108 -22.21 6.77 22.11
C GLN A 108 -22.93 5.41 22.17
N ALA A 109 -22.39 4.40 21.48
CA ALA A 109 -22.93 3.04 21.52
C ALA A 109 -22.89 2.44 22.94
N ASP A 110 -21.80 2.66 23.67
CA ASP A 110 -21.65 2.21 25.06
C ASP A 110 -22.65 2.91 26.00
N ILE A 111 -22.83 4.24 25.86
CA ILE A 111 -23.82 5.01 26.63
C ILE A 111 -25.25 4.50 26.34
N ASP A 112 -25.56 4.22 25.08
CA ASP A 112 -26.89 3.74 24.70
C ASP A 112 -27.14 2.30 25.14
N ALA A 113 -26.10 1.48 25.32
CA ALA A 113 -26.20 0.17 25.95
C ALA A 113 -26.51 0.30 27.45
N LEU A 114 -25.89 1.25 28.15
CA LEU A 114 -26.15 1.49 29.58
C LEU A 114 -27.56 2.02 29.86
N ARG A 115 -28.15 2.79 28.93
CA ARG A 115 -29.53 3.32 29.05
C ARG A 115 -30.62 2.26 28.85
N LYS A 116 -30.27 1.06 28.39
CA LYS A 116 -31.22 -0.05 28.18
C LYS A 116 -31.37 -0.96 29.40
N PHE A 117 -30.67 -0.66 30.49
CA PHE A 117 -30.84 -1.27 31.82
C PHE A 117 -31.56 -0.31 32.76
#